data_AF-A0A2M9IVI6-F1
#
_entry.id   AF-A0A2M9IVI6-F1
#
_cell.length_a   1.000
_cell.length_b   1.000
_cell.length_c   1.000
_cell.angle_alpha   90.00
_cell.angle_beta   90.00
_cell.angle_gamma   90.00
#
_symmetry.space_group_name_H-M   'P 1'
#
loop_
_entity.id
_entity.type
_entity.pdbx_description
1 polymer ?
#
loop_
_entity_poly.entity_id
_entity_poly.type
_entity_poly.pdbx_seq_one_letter_code
_entity_poly.pdbx_strand_id
1 'polypeptide(L)'
;MTQEPNRERRTVTARELADRFGVSPRTVVRMVAEERTAYEGRSRQRRDQIVELHRLGLKGYEIARELSVSAGLVSTRLKEARSDGVDLTRYAAAGDAQGQGRA
;
A
#
# COMPACT_ATOMS: atom_id res chain seq x y z
N MET A 1 5.01 3.93 -29.80
CA MET A 1 5.40 2.85 -28.86
C MET A 1 4.40 2.87 -27.71
N THR A 2 3.31 2.12 -27.82
CA THR A 2 2.26 2.08 -26.79
C THR A 2 2.34 0.72 -26.14
N GLN A 3 2.78 0.66 -24.89
CA GLN A 3 2.95 -0.60 -24.16
C GLN A 3 1.56 -1.21 -23.88
N GLU A 4 1.34 -2.46 -24.29
CA GLU A 4 0.11 -3.20 -23.98
C GLU A 4 0.02 -3.52 -22.49
N PRO A 5 -1.18 -3.46 -21.88
CA PRO A 5 -1.36 -3.85 -20.50
C PRO A 5 -1.13 -5.36 -20.35
N ASN A 6 -0.20 -5.76 -19.48
CA ASN A 6 -0.05 -7.16 -19.08
C ASN A 6 -1.34 -7.61 -18.37
N ARG A 7 -2.16 -8.40 -19.09
CA ARG A 7 -3.37 -9.06 -18.60
C ARG A 7 -3.11 -10.54 -18.41
N GLU A 8 -2.16 -10.90 -17.54
CA GLU A 8 -2.09 -12.28 -17.07
C GLU A 8 -3.46 -12.66 -16.48
N ARG A 9 -4.11 -13.66 -17.10
CA ARG A 9 -5.44 -14.12 -16.71
C ARG A 9 -5.36 -14.62 -15.27
N ARG A 10 -6.34 -14.26 -14.43
CA ARG A 10 -6.54 -14.90 -13.12
C ARG A 10 -6.42 -16.41 -13.32
N THR A 11 -5.47 -17.06 -12.64
CA THR A 11 -5.17 -18.48 -12.81
C THR A 11 -6.35 -19.38 -12.44
N VAL A 12 -7.21 -18.92 -11.52
CA VAL A 12 -8.48 -19.55 -11.14
C VAL A 12 -9.44 -18.49 -10.57
N THR A 13 -10.74 -18.67 -10.78
CA THR A 13 -11.80 -17.83 -10.19
C THR A 13 -12.39 -18.47 -8.94
N ALA A 14 -13.02 -17.66 -8.08
CA ALA A 14 -13.74 -18.17 -6.92
C ALA A 14 -14.89 -19.14 -7.28
N ARG A 15 -15.43 -19.02 -8.51
CA ARG A 15 -16.44 -19.94 -9.04
C ARG A 15 -15.83 -21.29 -9.39
N GLU A 16 -14.70 -21.31 -10.06
CA GLU A 16 -13.99 -22.55 -10.40
C GLU A 16 -13.49 -23.30 -9.16
N LEU A 17 -13.04 -22.57 -8.13
CA LEU A 17 -12.74 -23.18 -6.82
C LEU A 17 -14.00 -23.75 -6.16
N ALA A 18 -15.10 -23.00 -6.19
CA ALA A 18 -16.37 -23.43 -5.61
C ALA A 18 -16.85 -24.75 -6.23
N ASP A 19 -16.84 -24.83 -7.56
CA ASP A 19 -17.26 -26.02 -8.30
C ASP A 19 -16.31 -27.21 -8.01
N ARG A 20 -15.00 -26.98 -7.88
CA ARG A 20 -14.02 -28.02 -7.54
C ARG A 20 -14.19 -28.57 -6.12
N PHE A 21 -14.48 -27.70 -5.16
CA PHE A 21 -14.55 -28.06 -3.73
C PHE A 21 -15.98 -28.32 -3.25
N GLY A 22 -17.00 -28.22 -4.11
CA GLY A 22 -18.40 -28.46 -3.77
C GLY A 22 -18.96 -27.44 -2.78
N VAL A 23 -18.42 -26.22 -2.76
CA VAL A 23 -18.82 -25.14 -1.84
C VAL A 23 -19.35 -23.94 -2.61
N SER A 24 -20.02 -23.01 -1.93
CA SER A 24 -20.46 -21.78 -2.60
C SER A 24 -19.28 -20.85 -2.93
N PRO A 25 -19.33 -20.04 -4.01
CA PRO A 25 -18.32 -19.01 -4.27
C PRO A 25 -18.16 -18.02 -3.11
N ARG A 26 -19.24 -17.76 -2.35
CA ARG A 26 -19.21 -16.93 -1.13
C ARG A 26 -18.39 -17.58 -0.01
N THR A 27 -18.38 -18.91 0.07
CA THR A 27 -17.55 -19.68 0.99
C THR A 27 -16.08 -19.58 0.60
N VAL A 28 -15.75 -19.73 -0.69
CA VAL A 28 -14.37 -19.53 -1.19
C VAL A 28 -13.87 -18.14 -0.89
N VAL A 29 -14.68 -17.11 -1.17
CA VAL A 29 -14.32 -15.72 -0.85
C VAL A 29 -14.10 -15.54 0.65
N ARG A 30 -14.91 -16.14 1.53
CA ARG A 30 -14.72 -16.08 2.99
C ARG A 30 -13.48 -16.84 3.47
N MET A 31 -13.14 -17.96 2.83
CA MET A 31 -11.95 -18.75 3.17
C MET A 31 -10.65 -18.09 2.72
N VAL A 32 -10.68 -17.42 1.56
CA VAL A 32 -9.52 -16.71 0.99
C VAL A 32 -9.38 -15.30 1.56
N ALA A 33 -10.49 -14.67 1.93
CA ALA A 33 -10.46 -13.38 2.60
C ALA A 33 -9.70 -13.51 3.91
N GLU A 34 -8.74 -12.62 4.11
CA GLU A 34 -8.16 -12.44 5.42
C GLU A 34 -9.26 -12.04 6.42
N GLU A 35 -9.15 -12.57 7.64
CA GLU A 35 -9.99 -12.17 8.76
C GLU A 35 -9.94 -10.63 8.92
N ARG A 36 -11.10 -10.01 9.17
CA ARG A 36 -11.25 -8.56 9.09
C ARG A 36 -10.33 -7.83 10.06
N THR A 37 -10.18 -8.32 11.29
CA THR A 37 -9.29 -7.69 12.29
C THR A 37 -7.82 -7.79 11.88
N ALA A 38 -7.40 -8.91 11.28
CA ALA A 38 -6.07 -9.07 10.72
C ALA A 38 -5.81 -8.07 9.56
N TYR A 39 -6.78 -7.89 8.65
CA TYR A 39 -6.68 -6.89 7.59
C TYR A 39 -6.57 -5.46 8.12
N GLU A 40 -7.43 -5.10 9.07
CA GLU A 40 -7.42 -3.77 9.67
C GLU A 40 -6.11 -3.51 10.44
N GLY A 41 -5.56 -4.54 11.11
CA GLY A 41 -4.25 -4.50 11.77
C GLY A 41 -3.11 -4.22 10.78
N ARG A 42 -3.04 -4.96 9.67
CA ARG A 42 -2.04 -4.72 8.61
C ARG A 42 -2.19 -3.35 7.95
N SER A 43 -3.43 -2.89 7.80
CA SER A 43 -3.71 -1.55 7.25
C SER A 43 -3.27 -0.43 8.19
N ARG A 44 -3.48 -0.58 9.51
CA ARG A 44 -2.95 0.32 10.55
C ARG A 44 -1.43 0.36 10.53
N GLN A 45 -0.79 -0.80 10.63
CA GLN A 45 0.68 -0.92 10.60
C GLN A 45 1.29 -0.24 9.38
N ARG A 46 0.69 -0.40 8.20
CA ARG A 46 1.17 0.26 6.98
C ARG A 46 1.06 1.78 7.04
N ARG A 47 0.01 2.33 7.64
CA ARG A 47 -0.13 3.78 7.83
C ARG A 47 0.98 4.30 8.74
N ASP A 48 1.24 3.60 9.84
CA ASP A 48 2.27 3.97 10.80
C ASP A 48 3.66 3.93 10.15
N GLN A 49 3.96 2.89 9.36
CA GLN A 49 5.21 2.79 8.60
C GLN A 49 5.39 3.90 7.57
N ILE A 50 4.33 4.30 6.85
CA ILE A 50 4.39 5.43 5.90
C ILE A 50 4.75 6.73 6.62
N VAL A 51 4.12 6.99 7.76
CA VAL A 51 4.39 8.19 8.57
C VAL A 51 5.83 8.16 9.09
N GLU A 52 6.28 7.03 9.62
CA GLU A 52 7.62 6.89 10.17
C GLU A 52 8.70 7.11 9.11
N LEU A 53 8.58 6.46 7.94
CA LEU A 53 9.53 6.66 6.85
C LEU A 53 9.52 8.10 6.32
N HIS A 54 8.36 8.76 6.33
CA HIS A 54 8.29 10.18 5.99
C HIS A 54 9.03 11.06 7.01
N ARG A 55 8.88 10.77 8.29
CA ARG A 55 9.61 11.47 9.36
C ARG A 55 11.11 11.21 9.27
N LEU A 56 11.54 10.01 8.90
CA LEU A 56 12.95 9.69 8.63
C LEU A 56 13.53 10.44 7.41
N GLY A 57 12.68 11.09 6.62
CA GLY A 57 13.10 11.98 5.56
C GLY A 57 12.88 11.46 4.14
N LEU A 58 12.40 10.22 4.00
CA LEU A 58 12.18 9.59 2.70
C LEU A 58 11.12 10.35 1.89
N LYS A 59 11.36 10.46 0.59
CA LYS A 59 10.38 11.00 -0.37
C LYS A 59 9.30 9.96 -0.64
N GLY A 60 8.10 10.42 -1.01
CA GLY A 60 6.94 9.53 -1.19
C GLY A 60 7.15 8.38 -2.19
N TYR A 61 7.98 8.57 -3.23
CA TYR A 61 8.32 7.49 -4.17
C TYR A 61 9.26 6.43 -3.55
N GLU A 62 10.12 6.81 -2.61
CA GLU A 62 11.04 5.92 -1.91
C GLU A 62 10.25 5.05 -0.95
N ILE A 63 9.33 5.67 -0.19
CA ILE A 63 8.38 4.97 0.68
C ILE A 63 7.53 3.98 -0.11
N ALA A 64 7.05 4.38 -1.29
CA ALA A 64 6.25 3.51 -2.16
C ALA A 64 7.03 2.27 -2.59
N ARG A 65 8.31 2.44 -2.96
CA ARG A 65 9.21 1.33 -3.32
C ARG A 65 9.51 0.43 -2.12
N GLU A 66 9.86 1.02 -0.98
CA GLU A 66 10.17 0.30 0.26
C GLU A 66 9.02 -0.59 0.71
N LEU A 67 7.80 -0.05 0.70
CA LEU A 67 6.61 -0.77 1.14
C LEU A 67 5.91 -1.56 0.02
N SER A 68 6.46 -1.56 -1.19
CA SER A 68 5.86 -2.19 -2.39
C SER A 68 4.39 -1.77 -2.60
N VAL A 69 4.11 -0.48 -2.48
CA VAL A 69 2.77 0.13 -2.69
C VAL A 69 2.82 1.24 -3.73
N SER A 70 1.64 1.75 -4.13
CA SER A 70 1.59 2.86 -5.07
C SER A 70 1.94 4.20 -4.40
N ALA A 71 2.61 5.09 -5.14
CA ALA A 71 2.89 6.46 -4.68
C ALA A 71 1.60 7.25 -4.36
N GLY A 72 0.52 7.00 -5.12
CA GLY A 72 -0.78 7.59 -4.84
C GLY A 72 -1.34 7.18 -3.48
N LEU A 73 -1.16 5.92 -3.08
CA LEU A 73 -1.54 5.45 -1.75
C LEU A 73 -0.76 6.20 -0.67
N VAL A 74 0.56 6.31 -0.82
CA VAL A 74 1.42 7.04 0.13
C VAL A 74 0.95 8.48 0.30
N SER A 75 0.72 9.20 -0.80
CA SER A 75 0.20 10.57 -0.77
C SER A 75 -1.14 10.70 -0.04
N THR A 76 -2.08 9.79 -0.31
CA THR A 76 -3.37 9.78 0.38
C THR A 76 -3.19 9.53 1.89
N ARG A 77 -2.34 8.58 2.29
CA ARG A 77 -2.12 8.29 3.71
C ARG A 77 -1.43 9.43 4.47
N LEU A 78 -0.49 10.13 3.84
CA LEU A 78 0.12 11.32 4.42
C LEU A 78 -0.88 12.49 4.52
N LYS A 79 -1.81 12.60 3.57
CA LYS A 79 -2.90 13.59 3.65
C LYS A 79 -3.86 13.27 4.80
N GLU A 80 -4.30 12.01 4.91
CA GLU A 80 -5.14 11.53 6.02
C GLU A 80 -4.46 11.79 7.36
N ALA A 81 -3.18 11.42 7.51
CA ALA A 81 -2.42 11.66 8.73
C ALA A 81 -2.39 13.15 9.12
N ARG A 82 -2.22 14.06 8.15
CA ARG A 82 -2.28 15.50 8.41
C ARG A 82 -3.68 15.96 8.85
N SER A 83 -4.73 15.43 8.24
CA SER A 83 -6.11 15.71 8.64
C SER A 83 -6.43 15.17 10.04
N ASP A 84 -5.82 14.06 10.42
CA ASP A 84 -5.94 13.43 11.74
C ASP A 84 -5.06 14.12 12.81
N GLY A 85 -4.33 15.19 12.45
CA GLY A 85 -3.47 15.95 13.36
C GLY A 85 -2.15 15.25 13.72
N VAL A 86 -1.76 14.22 12.97
CA VAL A 86 -0.48 13.53 13.17
C VAL A 86 0.66 14.46 12.76
N ASP A 87 1.65 14.59 13.65
CA ASP A 87 2.86 15.33 13.35
C ASP A 87 3.68 14.61 12.26
N LEU A 88 3.94 15.29 11.15
CA LEU A 88 4.72 14.78 10.02
C LEU A 88 6.10 15.45 9.92
N THR A 89 6.51 16.18 10.96
CA THR A 89 7.81 16.84 11.02
C THR A 89 8.91 15.81 10.83
N ARG A 90 9.82 16.09 9.89
CA ARG A 90 10.96 15.21 9.66
C ARG A 90 11.87 15.25 10.87
N TYR A 91 12.31 14.09 11.33
CA TYR A 91 13.40 13.99 12.26
C TYR A 91 14.60 14.72 11.66
N ALA A 92 15.25 15.54 12.47
CA ALA A 92 16.46 16.24 12.06
C ALA A 92 17.58 15.22 11.88
N ALA A 93 17.72 14.67 10.67
CA ALA A 93 18.92 13.96 10.27
C ALA A 93 19.99 15.01 9.89
N ALA A 94 21.16 14.91 10.51
CA ALA A 94 22.32 15.69 10.15
C ALA A 94 22.73 15.39 8.69
N GLY A 95 22.64 16.39 7.80
CA GLY A 95 22.89 16.25 6.35
C GLY A 95 21.76 15.48 5.66
N ASP A 96 21.14 15.93 4.57
CA ASP A 96 21.80 16.41 3.38
C ASP A 96 20.95 17.43 2.62
N ALA A 97 21.61 18.54 2.31
CA ALA A 97 21.31 19.33 1.15
C ALA A 97 21.56 18.48 -0.11
N GLN A 98 20.51 18.10 -0.84
CA GLN A 98 20.63 17.64 -2.22
C GLN A 98 19.41 18.07 -3.02
N GLY A 99 19.67 19.07 -3.86
CA GLY A 99 18.69 19.72 -4.72
C GLY A 99 18.15 18.83 -5.82
N GLN A 100 16.96 19.20 -6.27
CA GLN A 100 16.48 18.99 -7.63
C GLN A 100 15.70 20.28 -7.92
N GLY A 101 16.24 21.27 -8.64
CA GLY A 101 16.90 21.12 -9.92
C GLY A 101 15.83 20.75 -10.95
N ARG A 102 14.96 21.70 -11.30
CA ARG A 102 14.14 21.61 -12.51
C ARG A 102 14.55 22.74 -13.43
N ALA A 103 15.19 22.33 -14.52
CA ALA A 103 15.46 23.11 -15.73
C ALA A 103 14.16 23.57 -16.40
#